data_AF-A0A8T0UZ75-F1
#
_entry.id   AF-A0A8T0UZ75-F1
#
_cell.length_a   1.000
_cell.length_b   1.000
_cell.length_c   1.000
_cell.angle_alpha   90.00
_cell.angle_beta   90.00
_cell.angle_gamma   90.00
#
_symmetry.space_group_name_H-M   'P 1'
#
loop_
_entity.id
_entity.type
_entity.pdbx_description
1 polymer ?
#
loop_
_entity_poly.entity_id
_entity_poly.type
_entity_poly.pdbx_seq_one_letter_code
_entity_poly.pdbx_strand_id
1 'polypeptide(L)'
;MGKDAILVREILRLNDLVAKEAQPTHEGPECAENLLRVAWIEWMRRVVNIEDKQSETNARQQDSFRFYDKQTCLLLVQIIEISAGRISEALYFLNNNGDRIIQLMCSICDCLNRKLSLSKETEDNKEVINHIDREIDMYMQEFSQYLLRRSNEKTRSNIKTRQNILNIVKTCYYATHCTQDVLDSHISRVIFDPVI
;
A
#
# COMPACT_ATOMS: atom_id res chain seq x y z
N MET A 1 -19.84 -24.52 -6.42
CA MET A 1 -18.65 -24.00 -5.70
C MET A 1 -19.06 -22.74 -4.97
N GLY A 2 -18.66 -22.59 -3.70
CA GLY A 2 -18.88 -21.34 -2.96
C GLY A 2 -18.09 -20.18 -3.59
N LYS A 3 -18.56 -18.94 -3.39
CA LYS A 3 -17.89 -17.72 -3.89
C LYS A 3 -16.43 -17.64 -3.43
N ASP A 4 -16.15 -18.03 -2.19
CA ASP A 4 -14.80 -18.00 -1.61
C ASP A 4 -13.85 -18.97 -2.32
N ALA A 5 -14.34 -20.15 -2.71
CA ALA A 5 -13.55 -21.13 -3.44
C ALA A 5 -13.18 -20.65 -4.85
N ILE A 6 -13.97 -19.75 -5.44
CA ILE A 6 -13.65 -19.09 -6.71
C ILE A 6 -12.57 -18.03 -6.47
N LEU A 7 -12.76 -17.15 -5.48
CA LEU A 7 -11.80 -16.09 -5.15
C LEU A 7 -10.41 -16.63 -4.81
N VAL A 8 -10.33 -17.66 -3.96
CA VAL A 8 -9.06 -18.31 -3.60
C VAL A 8 -8.36 -18.85 -4.84
N ARG A 9 -9.10 -19.49 -5.75
CA ARG A 9 -8.54 -20.02 -7.00
C ARG A 9 -7.97 -18.92 -7.88
N GLU A 10 -8.68 -17.81 -8.03
CA GLU A 10 -8.22 -16.69 -8.86
C GLU A 10 -7.01 -15.97 -8.25
N ILE A 11 -6.94 -15.84 -6.92
CA ILE A 11 -5.75 -15.30 -6.23
C ILE A 11 -4.54 -16.21 -6.44
N LEU A 12 -4.72 -17.53 -6.30
CA LEU A 12 -3.63 -18.49 -6.57
C LEU A 12 -3.15 -18.39 -8.02
N ARG A 13 -4.09 -18.33 -8.97
CA ARG A 13 -3.77 -18.16 -10.39
C ARG A 13 -3.02 -16.86 -10.67
N LEU A 14 -3.41 -15.75 -10.03
CA LEU A 14 -2.71 -14.47 -10.14
C LEU A 14 -1.28 -14.60 -9.61
N ASN A 15 -1.08 -15.23 -8.45
CA ASN A 15 0.26 -15.43 -7.89
C ASN A 15 1.16 -16.24 -8.81
N ASP A 16 0.63 -17.31 -9.42
CA ASP A 16 1.38 -18.13 -10.37
C ASP A 16 1.80 -17.32 -11.61
N LEU A 17 0.93 -16.44 -12.10
CA LEU A 17 1.24 -15.55 -13.23
C LEU A 17 2.29 -14.50 -12.85
N VAL A 18 2.13 -13.86 -11.70
CA VAL A 18 3.10 -12.86 -11.21
C VAL A 18 4.47 -13.51 -10.96
N ALA A 19 4.52 -14.71 -10.39
CA ALA A 19 5.76 -15.43 -10.15
C ALA A 19 6.49 -15.80 -11.45
N LYS A 20 5.75 -16.15 -12.52
CA LYS A 20 6.33 -16.44 -13.84
C LYS A 20 6.92 -15.22 -14.52
N GLU A 21 6.28 -14.06 -14.38
CA GLU A 21 6.73 -12.79 -14.97
C GLU A 21 7.73 -12.04 -14.09
N ALA A 22 7.95 -12.50 -12.84
CA ALA A 22 8.89 -11.89 -11.93
C ALA A 22 10.33 -11.98 -12.47
N GLN A 23 11.14 -10.97 -12.15
CA GLN A 23 12.54 -10.97 -12.54
C GLN A 23 13.26 -12.18 -11.91
N PRO A 24 14.17 -12.85 -12.66
CA PRO A 24 14.89 -14.02 -12.15
C PRO A 24 15.63 -13.70 -10.86
N THR A 25 15.54 -14.62 -9.91
CA THR A 25 16.27 -14.56 -8.64
C THR A 25 17.35 -15.64 -8.64
N HIS A 26 18.37 -15.50 -7.82
CA HIS A 26 19.36 -16.56 -7.60
C HIS A 26 18.74 -17.82 -6.95
N GLU A 27 17.58 -17.68 -6.32
CA GLU A 27 16.87 -18.74 -5.58
C GLU A 27 15.80 -19.45 -6.43
N GLY A 28 15.64 -19.06 -7.70
CA GLY A 28 14.70 -19.65 -8.64
C GLY A 28 13.26 -19.11 -8.54
N PRO A 29 12.36 -19.50 -9.48
CA PRO A 29 10.99 -18.98 -9.56
C PRO A 29 10.09 -19.46 -8.42
N GLU A 30 10.34 -20.65 -7.86
CA GLU A 30 9.58 -21.19 -6.71
C GLU A 30 9.67 -20.30 -5.47
N CYS A 31 10.78 -19.55 -5.33
CA CYS A 31 10.93 -18.60 -4.24
C CYS A 31 9.93 -17.44 -4.34
N ALA A 32 9.73 -16.88 -5.54
CA ALA A 32 8.77 -15.79 -5.75
C ALA A 32 7.32 -16.24 -5.48
N GLU A 33 6.94 -17.43 -5.97
CA GLU A 33 5.61 -17.99 -5.73
C GLU A 33 5.33 -18.19 -4.22
N ASN A 34 6.27 -18.79 -3.51
CA ASN A 34 6.14 -19.02 -2.07
C ASN A 34 6.02 -17.70 -1.30
N LEU A 35 6.80 -16.68 -1.67
CA LEU A 35 6.75 -15.38 -1.00
C LEU A 35 5.45 -14.63 -1.29
N LEU A 36 4.91 -14.71 -2.50
CA LEU A 36 3.60 -14.15 -2.82
C LEU A 36 2.52 -14.78 -1.93
N ARG A 37 2.52 -16.12 -1.80
CA ARG A 37 1.59 -16.83 -0.90
C ARG A 37 1.73 -16.34 0.54
N VAL A 38 2.96 -16.23 1.05
CA VAL A 38 3.22 -15.75 2.42
C VAL A 38 2.73 -14.31 2.62
N ALA A 39 2.99 -13.42 1.66
CA ALA A 39 2.55 -12.03 1.70
C ALA A 39 1.02 -11.92 1.75
N TRP A 40 0.30 -12.66 0.90
CA TRP A 40 -1.16 -12.72 0.92
C TRP A 40 -1.72 -13.29 2.23
N ILE A 41 -1.12 -14.37 2.75
CA ILE A 41 -1.53 -14.95 4.04
C ILE A 41 -1.34 -13.94 5.18
N GLU A 42 -0.21 -13.23 5.19
CA GLU A 42 0.06 -12.19 6.18
C GLU A 42 -0.97 -11.06 6.09
N TRP A 43 -1.26 -10.58 4.89
CA TRP A 43 -2.28 -9.55 4.67
C TRP A 43 -3.66 -10.02 5.15
N MET A 44 -4.12 -11.20 4.74
CA MET A 44 -5.42 -11.75 5.14
C MET A 44 -5.53 -11.88 6.66
N ARG A 45 -4.48 -12.38 7.34
CA ARG A 45 -4.46 -12.47 8.80
C ARG A 45 -4.62 -11.10 9.46
N ARG A 46 -3.98 -10.07 8.91
CA ARG A 46 -4.06 -8.71 9.45
C ARG A 46 -5.42 -8.06 9.19
N VAL A 47 -6.04 -8.32 8.04
CA VAL A 47 -7.39 -7.83 7.71
C VAL A 47 -8.43 -8.45 8.63
N VAL A 48 -8.42 -9.78 8.79
CA VAL A 48 -9.35 -10.49 9.71
C VAL A 48 -9.21 -9.97 11.15
N ASN A 49 -7.98 -9.82 11.65
CA ASN A 49 -7.74 -9.26 12.98
C ASN A 49 -8.25 -7.81 13.15
N ILE A 50 -8.35 -7.03 12.07
CA ILE A 50 -8.89 -5.66 12.11
C ILE A 50 -10.42 -5.71 12.16
N GLU A 51 -11.04 -6.59 11.38
CA GLU A 51 -12.49 -6.80 11.36
C GLU A 51 -13.00 -7.30 12.72
N ASP A 52 -12.31 -8.27 13.34
CA ASP A 52 -12.66 -8.78 14.67
C ASP A 52 -12.66 -7.64 15.71
N LYS A 53 -11.60 -6.81 15.73
CA LYS A 53 -11.50 -5.67 16.66
C LYS A 53 -12.56 -4.60 16.42
N GLN A 54 -12.96 -4.36 15.17
CA GLN A 54 -14.01 -3.40 14.84
C GLN A 54 -15.41 -3.92 15.19
N SER A 55 -15.64 -5.23 15.03
CA SER A 55 -16.89 -5.90 15.41
C SER A 55 -17.14 -5.85 16.92
N GLU A 56 -16.08 -5.87 17.74
CA GLU A 56 -16.17 -5.71 19.20
C GLU A 56 -16.46 -4.26 19.63
N THR A 57 -16.16 -3.25 18.80
CA THR A 57 -16.23 -1.84 19.22
C THR A 57 -17.37 -1.01 18.64
N ASN A 58 -17.96 -1.33 17.47
CA ASN A 58 -19.13 -0.58 16.97
C ASN A 58 -20.00 -1.35 15.98
N ALA A 59 -21.28 -1.55 16.33
CA ALA A 59 -22.36 -1.88 15.40
C ALA A 59 -22.85 -0.62 14.67
N ARG A 60 -22.05 -0.09 13.73
CA ARG A 60 -22.56 0.85 12.72
C ARG A 60 -21.89 0.56 11.37
N GLN A 61 -22.70 -0.01 10.48
CA GLN A 61 -22.44 -0.12 9.04
C GLN A 61 -22.01 1.23 8.47
N GLN A 62 -20.93 1.22 7.71
CA GLN A 62 -20.91 1.89 6.42
C GLN A 62 -19.87 1.23 5.53
N ASP A 63 -20.28 0.87 4.31
CA ASP A 63 -19.45 0.41 3.20
C ASP A 63 -18.46 1.53 2.79
N SER A 64 -17.53 1.81 3.68
CA SER A 64 -16.39 2.67 3.43
C SER A 64 -15.34 1.77 2.82
N PHE A 65 -15.40 1.60 1.50
CA PHE A 65 -14.34 0.95 0.74
C PHE A 65 -13.03 1.70 1.01
N ARG A 66 -12.20 1.16 1.93
CA ARG A 66 -10.88 1.69 2.25
C ARG A 66 -9.93 1.27 1.14
N PHE A 67 -9.92 2.03 0.04
CA PHE A 67 -9.07 1.75 -1.12
C PHE A 67 -7.57 1.62 -0.76
N TYR A 68 -7.12 2.20 0.36
CA TYR A 68 -5.71 2.35 0.72
C TYR A 68 -5.44 2.06 2.20
N ASP A 69 -5.95 0.97 2.76
CA ASP A 69 -5.55 0.58 4.11
C ASP A 69 -4.04 0.24 4.12
N LYS A 70 -3.38 0.55 5.25
CA LYS A 70 -1.92 0.37 5.39
C LYS A 70 -1.44 -1.07 5.15
N GLN A 71 -2.27 -2.08 5.40
CA GLN A 71 -1.91 -3.47 5.13
C GLN A 71 -1.91 -3.73 3.63
N THR A 72 -2.91 -3.23 2.90
CA THR A 72 -2.93 -3.29 1.43
C THR A 72 -1.72 -2.58 0.82
N CYS A 73 -1.34 -1.40 1.33
CA CYS A 73 -0.12 -0.73 0.88
C CYS A 73 1.14 -1.56 1.14
N LEU A 74 1.25 -2.22 2.30
CA LEU A 74 2.36 -3.14 2.60
C LEU A 74 2.40 -4.35 1.67
N LEU A 75 1.24 -4.95 1.39
CA LEU A 75 1.12 -6.05 0.43
C LEU A 75 1.60 -5.62 -0.96
N LEU A 76 1.21 -4.42 -1.41
CA LEU A 76 1.67 -3.87 -2.70
C LEU A 76 3.19 -3.67 -2.74
N VAL A 77 3.80 -3.15 -1.68
CA VAL A 77 5.27 -3.08 -1.57
C VAL A 77 5.87 -4.47 -1.75
N GLN A 78 5.37 -5.46 -1.00
CA GLN A 78 5.90 -6.84 -1.06
C GLN A 78 5.78 -7.43 -2.47
N ILE A 79 4.62 -7.31 -3.12
CA ILE A 79 4.39 -7.80 -4.48
C ILE A 79 5.34 -7.13 -5.47
N ILE A 80 5.53 -5.81 -5.39
CA ILE A 80 6.45 -5.07 -6.28
C ILE A 80 7.90 -5.52 -6.09
N GLU A 81 8.33 -5.70 -4.84
CA GLU A 81 9.69 -6.14 -4.54
C GLU A 81 9.94 -7.59 -5.00
N ILE A 82 8.97 -8.49 -4.80
CA ILE A 82 9.04 -9.88 -5.30
C ILE A 82 9.08 -9.90 -6.83
N SER A 83 8.16 -9.17 -7.48
CA SER A 83 8.06 -9.11 -8.95
C SER A 83 9.35 -8.57 -9.59
N ALA A 84 10.05 -7.69 -8.87
CA ALA A 84 11.31 -7.13 -9.34
C ALA A 84 12.55 -7.91 -8.86
N GLY A 85 12.38 -9.15 -8.39
CA GLY A 85 13.46 -10.06 -7.99
C GLY A 85 14.20 -9.66 -6.70
N ARG A 86 13.72 -8.65 -5.96
CA ARG A 86 14.35 -8.15 -4.73
C ARG A 86 13.82 -8.90 -3.51
N ILE A 87 14.04 -10.21 -3.50
CA ILE A 87 13.53 -11.14 -2.47
C ILE A 87 13.94 -10.72 -1.05
N SER A 88 15.20 -10.34 -0.85
CA SER A 88 15.70 -9.91 0.47
C SER A 88 14.97 -8.67 1.00
N GLU A 89 14.57 -7.74 0.12
CA GLU A 89 13.79 -6.56 0.49
C GLU A 89 12.35 -6.96 0.84
N ALA A 90 11.71 -7.80 0.03
CA ALA A 90 10.37 -8.32 0.31
C ALA A 90 10.29 -9.03 1.68
N LEU A 91 11.26 -9.91 1.97
CA LEU A 91 11.40 -10.59 3.26
C LEU A 91 11.69 -9.63 4.42
N TYR A 92 12.48 -8.59 4.17
CA TYR A 92 12.79 -7.59 5.18
C TYR A 92 11.51 -6.88 5.64
N PHE A 93 10.66 -6.42 4.72
CA PHE A 93 9.43 -5.71 5.09
C PHE A 93 8.33 -6.62 5.64
N LEU A 94 8.33 -7.92 5.28
CA LEU A 94 7.44 -8.89 5.93
C LEU A 94 7.73 -9.00 7.42
N ASN A 95 9.01 -9.01 7.79
CA ASN A 95 9.46 -9.28 9.16
C ASN A 95 9.75 -8.01 9.98
N ASN A 96 9.90 -6.84 9.35
CA ASN A 96 10.34 -5.63 10.02
C ASN A 96 9.33 -4.47 9.89
N ASN A 97 8.13 -4.65 10.46
CA ASN A 97 7.13 -3.59 10.61
C ASN A 97 7.63 -2.36 11.40
N GLY A 98 8.78 -2.47 12.08
CA GLY A 98 9.41 -1.39 12.85
C GLY A 98 10.30 -0.47 12.01
N ASP A 99 10.53 -0.75 10.72
CA ASP A 99 11.32 0.13 9.87
C ASP A 99 10.65 1.50 9.74
N ARG A 100 11.44 2.57 9.89
CA ARG A 100 10.94 3.94 9.85
C ARG A 100 10.22 4.27 8.55
N ILE A 101 10.66 3.75 7.40
CA ILE A 101 10.00 4.03 6.13
C ILE A 101 8.63 3.36 6.03
N ILE A 102 8.48 2.16 6.59
CA ILE A 102 7.17 1.51 6.73
C ILE A 102 6.28 2.32 7.66
N GLN A 103 6.81 2.74 8.81
CA GLN A 103 6.03 3.54 9.77
C GLN A 103 5.51 4.82 9.12
N LEU A 104 6.35 5.53 8.37
CA LEU A 104 5.94 6.72 7.64
C LEU A 104 4.84 6.42 6.61
N MET A 105 4.99 5.36 5.80
CA MET A 105 3.95 4.95 4.85
C MET A 105 2.63 4.65 5.58
N CYS A 106 2.68 3.85 6.64
CA CYS A 106 1.51 3.46 7.43
C CYS A 106 0.83 4.69 8.06
N SER A 107 1.60 5.60 8.67
CA SER A 107 1.07 6.82 9.27
C SER A 107 0.40 7.72 8.23
N ILE A 108 1.01 7.89 7.05
CA ILE A 108 0.38 8.66 5.96
C ILE A 108 -0.92 8.00 5.51
N CYS A 109 -0.93 6.68 5.32
CA CYS A 109 -2.15 5.95 4.93
C CYS A 109 -3.25 6.08 6.00
N ASP A 110 -2.91 6.01 7.28
CA ASP A 110 -3.86 6.19 8.38
C ASP A 110 -4.44 7.62 8.38
N CYS A 111 -3.59 8.64 8.19
CA CYS A 111 -4.03 10.04 8.06
C CYS A 111 -4.96 10.24 6.86
N LEU A 112 -4.61 9.71 5.69
CA LEU A 112 -5.44 9.80 4.48
C LEU A 112 -6.81 9.14 4.66
N ASN A 113 -6.84 7.94 5.25
CA ASN A 113 -8.10 7.24 5.55
C ASN A 113 -8.96 8.00 6.56
N ARG A 114 -8.35 8.60 7.58
CA ARG A 114 -9.05 9.45 8.56
C ARG A 114 -9.64 10.69 7.88
N LYS A 115 -8.88 11.35 7.02
CA LYS A 115 -9.36 12.51 6.24
C LYS A 115 -10.54 12.14 5.35
N LEU A 116 -10.46 11.01 4.64
CA LEU A 116 -11.54 10.51 3.77
C LEU A 116 -12.82 10.15 4.56
N SER A 117 -12.66 9.69 5.80
CA SER A 117 -13.81 9.40 6.67
C SER A 117 -14.49 10.70 7.13
N LEU A 118 -13.69 11.68 7.57
CA LEU A 118 -14.20 12.98 8.05
C LEU A 118 -14.81 13.84 6.96
N SER A 119 -14.32 13.77 5.71
CA SER A 119 -14.88 14.53 4.59
C SER A 119 -16.30 14.10 4.21
N LYS A 120 -16.72 12.90 4.63
CA LYS A 120 -18.10 12.41 4.46
C LYS A 120 -19.04 12.85 5.57
N GLU A 121 -18.50 13.27 6.72
CA GLU A 121 -19.25 13.60 7.94
C GLU A 121 -19.24 15.13 8.17
N THR A 122 -20.14 15.88 7.53
CA THR A 122 -20.47 17.31 7.84
C THR A 122 -19.36 18.38 7.76
N GLU A 123 -19.79 19.66 7.69
CA GLU A 123 -18.92 20.83 7.44
C GLU A 123 -18.06 21.28 8.65
N ASP A 124 -18.34 20.75 9.85
CA ASP A 124 -17.68 21.13 11.11
C ASP A 124 -16.28 20.52 11.31
N ASN A 125 -15.81 19.65 10.40
CA ASN A 125 -14.53 18.95 10.53
C ASN A 125 -13.31 19.71 9.96
N LYS A 126 -13.47 20.98 9.55
CA LYS A 126 -12.41 21.76 8.87
C LYS A 126 -11.12 21.86 9.69
N GLU A 127 -11.21 22.11 11.00
CA GLU A 127 -10.01 22.21 11.86
C GLU A 127 -9.27 20.88 12.00
N VAL A 128 -10.01 19.78 12.12
CA VAL A 128 -9.45 18.43 12.22
C VAL A 128 -8.78 18.02 10.91
N ILE A 129 -9.41 18.32 9.77
CA ILE A 129 -8.83 18.07 8.44
C ILE A 129 -7.54 18.88 8.25
N ASN A 130 -7.53 20.15 8.61
CA ASN A 130 -6.32 20.99 8.55
C ASN A 130 -5.19 20.45 9.44
N HIS A 131 -5.51 19.89 10.60
CA HIS A 131 -4.52 19.23 11.44
C HIS A 131 -3.94 17.97 10.78
N ILE A 132 -4.80 17.13 10.18
CA ILE A 132 -4.37 15.93 9.45
C ILE A 132 -3.46 16.31 8.26
N ASP A 133 -3.78 17.38 7.55
CA ASP A 133 -2.95 17.85 6.44
C ASP A 133 -1.54 18.26 6.90
N ARG A 134 -1.42 18.90 8.06
CA ARG A 134 -0.11 19.18 8.66
C ARG A 134 0.64 17.91 9.05
N GLU A 135 -0.06 16.89 9.57
CA GLU A 135 0.56 15.59 9.86
C GLU A 135 1.09 14.92 8.58
N ILE A 136 0.29 14.90 7.52
CA ILE A 136 0.69 14.36 6.21
C ILE A 136 1.92 15.10 5.67
N ASP A 137 1.91 16.44 5.72
CA ASP A 137 3.04 17.25 5.26
C ASP A 137 4.33 16.95 6.05
N MET A 138 4.24 16.85 7.38
CA MET A 138 5.38 16.47 8.21
C MET A 138 5.92 15.09 7.84
N TYR A 139 5.05 14.09 7.67
CA TYR A 139 5.48 12.74 7.30
C TYR A 139 6.07 12.69 5.88
N MET A 140 5.51 13.43 4.92
CA MET A 140 6.04 13.54 3.56
C MET A 140 7.40 14.23 3.51
N GLN A 141 7.61 15.26 4.33
CA GLN A 141 8.91 15.92 4.50
C GLN A 141 9.94 14.94 5.07
N GLU A 142 9.58 14.20 6.10
CA GLU A 142 10.46 13.18 6.68
C GLU A 142 10.77 12.06 5.68
N PHE A 143 9.77 11.62 4.90
CA PHE A 143 9.97 10.63 3.83
C PHE A 143 10.98 11.14 2.79
N SER A 144 10.87 12.41 2.40
CA SER A 144 11.78 13.05 1.45
C SER A 144 13.21 13.12 2.01
N GLN A 145 13.37 13.46 3.29
CA GLN A 145 14.68 13.44 3.97
C GLN A 145 15.26 12.02 4.03
N TYR A 146 14.43 11.01 4.29
CA TYR A 146 14.83 9.62 4.33
C TYR A 146 15.34 9.11 2.96
N LEU A 147 14.79 9.63 1.86
CA LEU A 147 15.27 9.35 0.50
C LEU A 147 16.59 10.04 0.16
N LEU A 148 16.76 11.29 0.63
CA LEU A 148 17.96 12.10 0.37
C LEU A 148 19.15 11.69 1.24
N ARG A 149 18.92 11.04 2.38
CA ARG A 149 19.98 10.54 3.25
C ARG A 149 20.82 9.51 2.47
N ARG A 150 22.04 9.91 2.07
CA ARG A 150 23.02 9.04 1.40
C ARG A 150 23.10 7.71 2.15
N SER A 151 23.20 6.60 1.41
CA SER A 151 23.24 5.21 1.93
C SER A 151 24.44 4.91 2.84
N ASN A 152 25.18 5.93 3.28
CA ASN A 152 26.46 5.85 3.95
C ASN A 152 26.29 5.66 5.48
N GLU A 153 25.06 5.77 6.00
CA GLU A 153 24.74 5.51 7.40
C GLU A 153 23.51 4.62 7.53
N LYS A 154 23.71 3.35 7.93
CA LYS A 154 22.72 2.43 8.55
C LYS A 154 21.36 2.22 7.85
N THR A 155 21.11 2.80 6.69
CA THR A 155 19.81 2.74 6.03
C THR A 155 19.79 1.49 5.14
N ARG A 156 19.23 0.41 5.68
CA ARG A 156 19.39 -0.97 5.17
C ARG A 156 18.63 -1.24 3.87
N SER A 157 17.53 -0.54 3.61
CA SER A 157 16.69 -0.77 2.42
C SER A 157 17.26 -0.14 1.15
N ASN A 158 17.11 -0.81 0.02
CA ASN A 158 17.54 -0.34 -1.30
C ASN A 158 16.83 0.96 -1.73
N ILE A 159 17.52 1.86 -2.44
CA ILE A 159 16.93 3.14 -2.89
C ILE A 159 15.72 2.96 -3.81
N LYS A 160 15.73 1.94 -4.69
CA LYS A 160 14.59 1.62 -5.57
C LYS A 160 13.36 1.21 -4.77
N THR A 161 13.57 0.41 -3.73
CA THR A 161 12.52 0.01 -2.79
C THR A 161 11.93 1.23 -2.08
N ARG A 162 12.76 2.15 -1.58
CA ARG A 162 12.27 3.37 -0.95
C ARG A 162 11.46 4.24 -1.92
N GLN A 163 11.89 4.31 -3.18
CA GLN A 163 11.15 5.00 -4.25
C GLN A 163 9.80 4.31 -4.53
N ASN A 164 9.73 2.98 -4.52
CA ASN A 164 8.46 2.25 -4.69
C ASN A 164 7.48 2.56 -3.54
N ILE A 165 7.97 2.58 -2.30
CA ILE A 165 7.15 2.96 -1.14
C ILE A 165 6.64 4.40 -1.30
N LEU A 166 7.50 5.35 -1.74
CA LEU A 166 7.06 6.71 -2.04
C LEU A 166 5.99 6.75 -3.15
N ASN A 167 6.16 5.97 -4.21
CA ASN A 167 5.20 5.92 -5.32
C ASN A 167 3.82 5.41 -4.87
N ILE A 168 3.79 4.41 -3.99
CA ILE A 168 2.55 3.93 -3.37
C ILE A 168 1.92 5.04 -2.52
N VAL A 169 2.71 5.70 -1.67
CA VAL A 169 2.24 6.81 -0.83
C VAL A 169 1.68 7.96 -1.68
N LYS A 170 2.35 8.33 -2.77
CA LYS A 170 1.88 9.34 -3.73
C LYS A 170 0.58 8.91 -4.41
N THR A 171 0.44 7.63 -4.76
CA THR A 171 -0.78 7.08 -5.35
C THR A 171 -1.95 7.20 -4.37
N CYS A 172 -1.75 6.84 -3.10
CA CYS A 172 -2.77 6.99 -2.05
C CYS A 172 -3.15 8.46 -1.83
N TYR A 173 -2.15 9.34 -1.78
CA TYR A 173 -2.35 10.78 -1.62
C TYR A 173 -3.15 11.36 -2.79
N TYR A 174 -2.74 11.04 -4.03
CA TYR A 174 -3.42 11.47 -5.25
C TYR A 174 -4.87 11.01 -5.25
N ALA A 175 -5.13 9.73 -4.98
CA ALA A 175 -6.49 9.20 -4.97
C ALA A 175 -7.38 9.76 -3.87
N THR A 176 -6.80 10.24 -2.76
CA THR A 176 -7.56 10.87 -1.67
C THR A 176 -7.96 12.32 -2.00
N HIS A 177 -7.17 13.01 -2.84
CA HIS A 177 -7.39 14.42 -3.19
C HIS A 177 -7.98 14.62 -4.58
N CYS A 178 -7.94 13.59 -5.44
CA CYS A 178 -8.47 13.64 -6.78
C CYS A 178 -9.95 13.27 -6.77
N THR A 179 -10.79 14.14 -7.34
CA THR A 179 -12.19 13.81 -7.60
C THR A 179 -12.28 12.79 -8.74
N GLN A 180 -13.40 12.07 -8.82
CA GLN A 180 -13.58 11.00 -9.81
C GLN A 180 -13.53 11.52 -11.25
N ASP A 181 -14.10 12.69 -11.52
CA ASP A 181 -14.08 13.34 -12.83
C ASP A 181 -12.65 13.72 -13.29
N VAL A 182 -11.82 14.21 -12.36
CA VAL A 182 -10.41 14.50 -12.64
C VAL A 182 -9.63 13.20 -12.85
N LEU A 183 -9.92 12.15 -12.08
CA LEU A 183 -9.29 10.84 -12.24
C LEU A 183 -9.59 10.25 -13.62
N ASP A 184 -10.85 10.24 -14.04
CA ASP A 184 -11.28 9.69 -15.34
C ASP A 184 -10.63 10.46 -16.50
N SER A 185 -10.57 11.79 -16.40
CA SER A 185 -9.86 12.64 -17.37
C SER A 185 -8.35 12.33 -17.43
N HIS A 186 -7.71 12.16 -16.27
CA HIS A 186 -6.30 11.79 -16.21
C HIS A 186 -6.04 10.39 -16.76
N ILE A 187 -6.91 9.41 -16.50
CA ILE A 187 -6.82 8.06 -17.07
C ILE A 187 -6.93 8.12 -18.59
N SER A 188 -7.91 8.86 -19.13
CA SER A 188 -8.08 9.07 -20.57
C SER A 188 -6.77 9.55 -21.20
N ARG A 189 -6.22 10.63 -20.63
CA ARG A 189 -5.03 11.30 -21.17
C ARG A 189 -3.74 10.49 -21.05
N VAL A 190 -3.56 9.73 -19.98
CA VAL A 190 -2.31 8.99 -19.74
C VAL A 190 -2.28 7.65 -20.47
N ILE A 191 -3.42 6.96 -20.58
CA ILE A 191 -3.49 5.61 -21.11
C ILE A 191 -3.90 5.56 -22.58
N PHE A 192 -4.80 6.45 -23.01
CA PHE A 192 -5.43 6.34 -24.32
C PHE A 192 -4.99 7.43 -25.31
N ASP A 193 -4.58 8.60 -24.83
CA ASP A 193 -4.11 9.67 -25.70
C ASP A 193 -2.62 9.48 -26.07
N PRO A 194 -2.28 9.31 -27.36
CA PRO A 194 -0.88 9.18 -27.77
C PRO A 194 -0.14 10.52 -27.62
N VAL A 195 1.12 10.47 -27.19
CA VAL A 195 2.03 11.62 -27.26
C VAL A 195 2.56 11.72 -28.69
N ILE A 196 2.12 12.74 -29.42
CA ILE A 196 2.56 13.04 -30.79
C ILE A 196 3.85 13.86 -30.76
#